data_AF-A0A7Y3URI0-F1
#
_entry.id   AF-A0A7Y3URI0-F1
#
_cell.length_a   1.000
_cell.length_b   1.000
_cell.length_c   1.000
_cell.angle_alpha   90.00
_cell.angle_beta   90.00
_cell.angle_gamma   90.00
#
_symmetry.space_group_name_H-M   'P 1'
#
loop_
_entity.id
_entity.type
_entity.pdbx_description
1 polymer ?
#
loop_
_entity_poly.entity_id
_entity_poly.type
_entity_poly.pdbx_seq_one_letter_code
_entity_poly.pdbx_strand_id
1 'polypeptide(L)'
;MSLRDEIQADLAEAFDDPDGLADAVRPVAGSRTVKGDYDPNLGGAAPTTAIRYSGRGVFDSYQAQEIDGSRIQTEDVKLLVLQNEMFEEQAGVVTETPATPKIGDQVSGFRVLNVSEDPAQATWTIQLRK
;
A
#
# COMPACT_ATOMS: atom_id res chain seq x y z
N MET A 1 16.47 11.98 16.19
CA MET A 1 15.91 11.89 14.84
C MET A 1 16.82 10.98 14.07
N SER A 2 16.30 9.87 13.59
CA SER A 2 17.03 8.98 12.68
C SER A 2 16.91 9.51 11.26
N LEU A 3 17.81 9.12 10.35
CA LEU A 3 17.74 9.49 8.93
C LEU A 3 16.38 9.12 8.31
N ARG A 4 15.73 8.05 8.81
CA ARG A 4 14.38 7.67 8.40
C ARG A 4 13.35 8.75 8.74
N ASP A 5 13.40 9.29 9.96
CA ASP A 5 12.42 10.28 10.42
C ASP A 5 12.57 11.59 9.62
N GLU A 6 13.81 11.95 9.28
CA GLU A 6 14.12 13.12 8.45
C GLU A 6 13.56 12.94 7.02
N ILE A 7 13.85 11.81 6.37
CA ILE A 7 13.33 11.52 5.02
C ILE A 7 11.79 11.49 5.00
N GLN A 8 11.17 10.90 6.02
CA GLN A 8 9.72 10.84 6.13
C GLN A 8 9.10 12.22 6.36
N ALA A 9 9.74 13.09 7.13
CA ALA A 9 9.29 14.46 7.33
C ALA A 9 9.40 15.27 6.03
N ASP A 10 10.55 15.20 5.35
CA ASP A 10 10.79 15.91 4.09
C ASP A 10 9.82 15.44 2.98
N LEU A 11 9.55 14.12 2.91
CA LEU A 11 8.59 13.58 1.95
C LEU A 11 7.15 13.97 2.29
N ALA A 12 6.78 14.00 3.57
CA ALA A 12 5.46 14.45 3.99
C ALA A 12 5.24 15.92 3.64
N GLU A 13 6.26 16.77 3.88
CA GLU A 13 6.23 18.17 3.45
C GLU A 13 6.09 18.28 1.92
N ALA A 14 6.86 17.52 1.15
CA ALA A 14 6.73 17.49 -0.31
C ALA A 14 5.37 16.99 -0.80
N PHE A 15 4.71 16.10 -0.05
CA PHE A 15 3.37 15.58 -0.37
C PHE A 15 2.26 16.61 -0.14
N ASP A 16 2.46 17.54 0.80
CA ASP A 16 1.52 18.62 1.09
C ASP A 16 1.85 19.91 0.29
N ASP A 17 3.03 20.01 -0.31
CA ASP A 17 3.46 21.15 -1.13
C ASP A 17 2.71 21.19 -2.49
N PRO A 18 1.92 22.24 -2.77
CA PRO A 18 1.19 22.41 -4.04
C PRO A 18 2.08 22.60 -5.27
N ASP A 19 3.31 23.10 -5.11
CA ASP A 19 4.32 23.18 -6.17
C ASP A 19 5.23 21.94 -6.20
N GLY A 20 5.01 21.00 -5.26
CA GLY A 20 5.74 19.75 -5.08
C GLY A 20 5.01 18.53 -5.63
N LEU A 21 4.67 17.57 -4.76
CA LEU A 21 4.03 16.30 -5.13
C LEU A 21 2.52 16.27 -4.84
N ALA A 22 1.93 17.34 -4.31
CA ALA A 22 0.53 17.34 -3.88
C ALA A 22 -0.47 17.07 -5.02
N ASP A 23 -0.11 17.39 -6.27
CA ASP A 23 -0.93 17.10 -7.46
C ASP A 23 -0.94 15.61 -7.83
N ALA A 24 0.15 14.90 -7.53
CA ALA A 24 0.34 13.49 -7.80
C ALA A 24 -0.09 12.58 -6.63
N VAL A 25 -0.12 13.11 -5.41
CA VAL A 25 -0.55 12.39 -4.21
C VAL A 25 -2.05 12.13 -4.25
N ARG A 26 -2.42 10.87 -4.04
CA ARG A 26 -3.81 10.41 -4.00
C ARG A 26 -4.07 9.61 -2.72
N PRO A 27 -5.30 9.64 -2.20
CA PRO A 27 -5.69 8.75 -1.13
C PRO A 27 -5.61 7.30 -1.61
N VAL A 28 -5.00 6.47 -0.78
CA VAL A 28 -4.80 5.03 -1.02
C VAL A 28 -5.62 4.30 0.01
N ALA A 29 -6.52 3.45 -0.44
CA ALA A 29 -7.25 2.53 0.42
C ALA A 29 -6.98 1.10 -0.06
N GLY A 30 -6.41 0.30 0.84
CA GLY A 30 -6.20 -1.11 0.61
C GLY A 30 -7.05 -1.98 1.50
N SER A 31 -7.24 -3.21 1.07
CA SER A 31 -7.95 -4.24 1.80
C SER A 31 -7.27 -5.58 1.60
N ARG A 32 -7.08 -6.27 2.71
CA ARG A 32 -6.64 -7.65 2.78
C ARG A 32 -7.79 -8.51 3.23
N THR A 33 -8.17 -9.45 2.39
CA THR A 33 -9.14 -10.48 2.76
C THR A 33 -8.40 -11.64 3.41
N VAL A 34 -8.49 -11.75 4.73
CA VAL A 34 -7.98 -12.92 5.46
C VAL A 34 -9.12 -13.92 5.59
N LYS A 35 -9.00 -15.05 4.90
CA LYS A 35 -9.96 -16.15 5.04
C LYS A 35 -9.76 -16.74 6.44
N GLY A 36 -10.80 -16.71 7.26
CA GLY A 36 -10.75 -17.32 8.58
C GLY A 36 -10.50 -18.82 8.46
N ASP A 37 -9.72 -19.36 9.39
CA ASP A 37 -9.46 -20.80 9.50
C ASP A 37 -10.75 -21.60 9.63
N TYR A 38 -10.71 -22.86 9.19
CA TYR A 38 -11.83 -23.77 9.34
C TYR A 38 -12.00 -24.16 10.81
N ASP A 39 -13.09 -23.74 11.44
CA ASP A 39 -13.42 -24.12 12.81
C ASP A 39 -14.47 -25.24 12.80
N PRO A 40 -14.10 -26.48 13.16
CA PRO A 40 -15.03 -27.62 13.18
C PRO A 40 -16.17 -27.47 14.20
N ASN A 41 -16.08 -26.57 15.18
CA ASN A 41 -17.15 -26.33 16.16
C ASN A 41 -18.28 -25.43 15.62
N LEU A 42 -17.99 -24.59 14.62
CA LEU A 42 -18.96 -23.69 13.99
C LEU A 42 -19.70 -24.31 12.80
N GLY A 43 -19.28 -25.51 12.36
CA GLY A 43 -19.87 -26.20 11.21
C GLY A 43 -19.60 -25.51 9.86
N GLY A 44 -18.61 -24.61 9.79
CA GLY A 44 -18.27 -23.83 8.59
C GLY A 44 -16.96 -23.05 8.74
N ALA A 45 -16.54 -22.36 7.67
CA ALA A 45 -15.36 -21.49 7.71
C ALA A 45 -15.63 -20.27 8.61
N ALA A 46 -14.64 -19.87 9.41
CA ALA A 46 -14.73 -18.65 10.21
C ALA A 46 -15.00 -17.42 9.32
N PRO A 47 -15.65 -16.36 9.86
CA PRO A 47 -15.97 -15.16 9.10
C PRO A 47 -14.71 -14.59 8.46
N THR A 48 -14.82 -14.22 7.19
CA THR A 48 -13.74 -13.59 6.44
C THR A 48 -13.49 -12.20 7.02
N THR A 49 -12.33 -12.01 7.65
CA THR A 49 -11.95 -10.70 8.21
C THR A 49 -11.28 -9.89 7.11
N ALA A 50 -11.90 -8.78 6.74
CA ALA A 50 -11.28 -7.79 5.87
C ALA A 50 -10.49 -6.80 6.73
N ILE A 51 -9.16 -6.91 6.71
CA ILE A 51 -8.29 -5.88 7.27
C ILE A 51 -8.19 -4.80 6.22
N ARG A 52 -8.59 -3.58 6.55
CA ARG A 52 -8.42 -2.43 5.66
C ARG A 52 -7.18 -1.68 6.07
N TYR A 53 -6.67 -0.85 5.19
CA TYR A 53 -5.65 0.12 5.54
C TYR A 53 -5.82 1.34 4.66
N SER A 54 -5.52 2.49 5.22
CA SER A 54 -5.60 3.76 4.54
C SER A 54 -4.27 4.50 4.65
N GLY A 55 -3.99 5.32 3.64
CA GLY A 55 -2.81 6.16 3.58
C GLY A 55 -2.85 7.06 2.37
N ARG A 56 -1.73 7.70 2.08
CA ARG A 56 -1.54 8.55 0.90
C ARG A 56 -0.31 8.08 0.13
N GLY A 57 -0.36 8.25 -1.18
CA GLY A 57 0.75 7.86 -2.04
C GLY A 57 0.61 8.38 -3.45
N VAL A 58 1.68 8.17 -4.22
CA VAL A 58 1.80 8.60 -5.60
C VAL A 58 1.65 7.40 -6.51
N PHE A 59 0.75 7.51 -7.49
CA PHE A 59 0.58 6.52 -8.55
C PHE A 59 1.41 6.92 -9.75
N ASP A 60 2.28 6.02 -10.19
CA ASP A 60 3.16 6.20 -11.32
C ASP A 60 3.05 5.00 -12.29
N SER A 61 3.42 5.22 -13.55
CA SER A 61 3.49 4.16 -14.55
C SER A 61 4.90 3.57 -14.63
N TYR A 62 5.01 2.27 -14.93
CA TYR A 62 6.31 1.67 -15.18
C TYR A 62 6.94 2.23 -16.46
N GLN A 63 8.25 2.48 -16.42
CA GLN A 63 8.97 2.93 -17.61
C GLN A 63 9.05 1.79 -18.63
N ALA A 64 9.10 2.14 -19.92
CA ALA A 64 9.23 1.15 -21.02
C ALA A 64 10.43 0.20 -20.85
N GLN A 65 11.48 0.64 -20.15
CA GLN A 65 12.68 -0.14 -19.85
C GLN A 65 12.46 -1.19 -18.76
N GLU A 66 11.52 -0.94 -17.85
CA GLU A 66 11.16 -1.85 -16.74
C GLU A 66 10.12 -2.89 -17.17
N ILE A 67 9.43 -2.66 -18.30
CA ILE A 67 8.39 -3.56 -18.81
C ILE A 67 9.04 -4.73 -19.55
N ASP A 68 9.11 -5.87 -18.87
CA ASP A 68 9.60 -7.15 -19.40
C ASP A 68 8.48 -7.95 -20.10
N GLY A 69 7.22 -7.49 -20.03
CA GLY A 69 6.05 -8.16 -20.63
C GLY A 69 5.60 -9.44 -19.92
N SER A 70 6.46 -10.05 -19.09
CA SER A 70 6.16 -11.23 -18.29
C SER A 70 5.78 -10.87 -16.85
N ARG A 71 6.71 -10.27 -16.10
CA ARG A 71 6.49 -9.88 -14.69
C ARG A 71 5.83 -8.52 -14.56
N ILE A 72 6.36 -7.54 -15.30
CA ILE A 72 5.87 -6.16 -15.34
C ILE A 72 5.26 -5.92 -16.72
N GLN A 73 3.99 -5.52 -16.75
CA GLN A 73 3.25 -5.24 -17.97
C GLN A 73 3.00 -3.73 -18.11
N THR A 74 2.67 -3.28 -19.33
CA THR A 74 2.35 -1.86 -19.60
C THR A 74 1.14 -1.36 -18.82
N GLU A 75 0.21 -2.25 -18.46
CA GLU A 75 -0.98 -1.90 -17.67
C GLU A 75 -0.70 -1.84 -16.16
N ASP A 76 0.53 -2.14 -15.73
CA ASP A 76 0.90 -2.09 -14.32
C ASP A 76 1.11 -0.66 -13.85
N VAL A 77 0.71 -0.42 -12.61
CA VAL A 77 0.87 0.86 -11.94
C VAL A 77 1.77 0.66 -10.73
N LYS A 78 2.77 1.52 -10.58
CA LYS A 78 3.65 1.60 -9.42
C LYS A 78 3.01 2.55 -8.42
N LEU A 79 2.81 2.11 -7.20
CA LEU A 79 2.29 2.93 -6.11
C LEU A 79 3.38 3.11 -5.07
N LEU A 80 3.77 4.36 -4.82
CA LEU A 80 4.69 4.72 -3.76
C LEU A 80 3.89 5.31 -2.60
N VAL A 81 4.01 4.72 -1.40
CA VAL A 81 3.35 5.19 -0.18
C VAL A 81 4.36 5.36 0.94
N LEU A 82 4.10 6.32 1.83
CA LEU A 82 4.90 6.55 3.02
C LEU A 82 4.53 5.55 4.12
N GLN A 83 5.51 4.91 4.75
CA GLN A 83 5.22 3.90 5.79
C GLN A 83 4.60 4.52 7.04
N ASN A 84 4.99 5.73 7.41
CA ASN A 84 4.50 6.47 8.58
C ASN A 84 3.07 7.02 8.39
N GLU A 85 2.58 7.10 7.15
CA GLU A 85 1.22 7.54 6.85
C GLU A 85 0.27 6.38 6.54
N MET A 86 0.75 5.14 6.67
CA MET A 86 -0.02 3.95 6.35
C MET A 86 -0.48 3.28 7.63
N PHE A 87 -1.79 3.26 7.87
CA PHE A 87 -2.36 2.72 9.10
C PHE A 87 -3.38 1.63 8.79
N GLU A 88 -3.38 0.57 9.61
CA GLU A 88 -4.40 -0.47 9.50
C GLU A 88 -5.73 0.04 10.05
N GLU A 89 -6.79 -0.19 9.30
CA GLU A 89 -8.16 0.01 9.73
C GLU A 89 -8.79 -1.36 10.02
N GLN A 90 -9.06 -1.61 11.29
CA GLN A 90 -9.71 -2.83 11.75
C GLN A 90 -11.13 -2.50 12.21
N ALA A 91 -12.11 -3.18 11.62
CA ALA A 91 -13.54 -2.99 11.94
C ALA A 91 -14.04 -1.53 11.85
N GLY A 92 -13.48 -0.73 10.93
CA GLY A 92 -13.88 0.67 10.72
C GLY A 92 -13.19 1.68 11.64
N VAL A 93 -12.21 1.24 12.42
CA VAL A 93 -11.39 2.10 13.29
C VAL A 93 -9.96 2.08 12.80
N VAL A 94 -9.41 3.26 12.49
CA VAL A 94 -7.98 3.41 12.18
C VAL A 94 -7.20 3.13 13.46
N THR A 95 -6.36 2.10 13.42
CA THR A 95 -5.49 1.72 14.53
C THR A 95 -4.15 2.44 14.40
N GLU A 96 -3.45 2.62 15.52
CA GLU A 96 -2.06 3.11 15.54
C GLU A 96 -1.05 2.07 15.03
N THR A 97 -1.54 0.95 14.46
CA THR A 97 -0.68 -0.09 13.92
C THR A 97 -0.29 0.28 12.49
N PRO A 98 1.02 0.37 12.19
CA PRO A 98 1.46 0.66 10.83
C PRO A 98 1.02 -0.46 9.89
N ALA A 99 0.36 -0.08 8.80
CA ALA A 99 -0.07 -1.01 7.79
C ALA A 99 1.10 -1.52 6.96
N THR A 100 1.16 -2.83 6.82
CA THR A 100 2.14 -3.49 5.94
C THR A 100 1.40 -4.09 4.75
N PRO A 101 1.47 -3.49 3.56
CA PRO A 101 0.85 -4.05 2.36
C PRO A 101 1.48 -5.39 2.03
N LYS A 102 0.68 -6.34 1.52
CA LYS A 102 1.18 -7.65 1.09
C LYS A 102 0.70 -7.99 -0.31
N ILE A 103 1.47 -8.90 -0.92
CA ILE A 103 1.12 -9.50 -2.20
C ILE A 103 -0.26 -10.17 -2.09
N GLY A 104 -1.15 -9.83 -3.02
CA GLY A 104 -2.53 -10.33 -3.04
C GLY A 104 -3.57 -9.38 -2.42
N ASP A 105 -3.16 -8.31 -1.76
CA ASP A 105 -4.09 -7.29 -1.28
C ASP A 105 -4.77 -6.56 -2.45
N GLN A 106 -5.94 -5.97 -2.20
CA GLN A 106 -6.62 -5.08 -3.16
C GLN A 106 -6.45 -3.63 -2.74
N VAL A 107 -5.84 -2.82 -3.59
CA VAL A 107 -5.60 -1.39 -3.36
C VAL A 107 -6.27 -0.58 -4.45
N SER A 108 -7.20 0.32 -4.07
CA SER A 108 -7.93 1.21 -5.00
C SER A 108 -8.53 0.48 -6.23
N GLY A 109 -8.98 -0.76 -6.05
CA GLY A 109 -9.55 -1.59 -7.12
C GLY A 109 -8.54 -2.37 -7.96
N PHE A 110 -7.24 -2.25 -7.67
CA PHE A 110 -6.17 -3.03 -8.30
C PHE A 110 -5.69 -4.14 -7.37
N ARG A 111 -5.16 -5.22 -7.94
CA ARG A 111 -4.52 -6.29 -7.19
C ARG A 111 -3.02 -6.01 -7.02
N VAL A 112 -2.54 -6.19 -5.80
CA VAL A 112 -1.12 -6.10 -5.47
C VAL A 112 -0.40 -7.36 -5.96
N LEU A 113 0.55 -7.18 -6.88
CA LEU A 113 1.39 -8.25 -7.41
C LEU A 113 2.73 -8.36 -6.68
N ASN A 114 3.28 -7.23 -6.29
CA ASN A 114 4.56 -7.17 -5.60
C ASN A 114 4.57 -6.03 -4.59
N VAL A 115 5.32 -6.21 -3.50
CA VAL A 115 5.55 -5.17 -2.49
C VAL A 115 7.04 -5.16 -2.20
N SER A 116 7.65 -4.00 -2.35
CA SER A 116 9.06 -3.75 -2.06
C SER A 116 9.17 -2.66 -1.01
N GLU A 117 10.14 -2.81 -0.12
CA GLU A 117 10.48 -1.81 0.89
C GLU A 117 11.71 -1.04 0.44
N ASP A 118 11.76 0.27 0.72
CA ASP A 118 12.97 1.06 0.56
C ASP A 118 14.01 0.71 1.65
N PRO A 119 15.33 0.66 1.35
CA PRO A 119 16.36 0.38 2.35
C PRO A 119 16.38 1.33 3.55
N ALA A 120 15.90 2.57 3.40
CA ALA A 120 15.76 3.53 4.50
C ALA A 120 14.50 3.28 5.35
N GLN A 121 13.65 2.30 4.99
CA GLN A 121 12.38 1.96 5.63
C GLN A 121 11.42 3.16 5.72
N ALA A 122 11.55 4.09 4.77
CA ALA A 122 10.76 5.32 4.71
C ALA A 122 9.48 5.13 3.90
N THR A 123 9.54 4.37 2.80
CA THR A 123 8.46 4.17 1.83
C THR A 123 8.23 2.70 1.48
N TRP A 124 7.03 2.40 0.96
CA TRP A 124 6.71 1.16 0.26
C TRP A 124 6.52 1.43 -1.22
N THR A 125 7.06 0.55 -2.06
CA THR A 125 6.80 0.51 -3.49
C THR A 125 5.95 -0.72 -3.81
N ILE A 126 4.75 -0.50 -4.33
CA ILE A 126 3.74 -1.52 -4.56
C ILE A 126 3.46 -1.61 -6.06
N GLN A 127 3.53 -2.82 -6.61
CA GLN A 127 3.12 -3.09 -7.98
C GLN A 127 1.64 -3.47 -8.01
N LEU A 128 0.85 -2.68 -8.74
CA LEU A 128 -0.59 -2.84 -8.91
C LEU A 128 -0.92 -3.27 -10.33
N ARG A 129 -1.86 -4.20 -10.48
CA ARG A 129 -2.43 -4.62 -11.77
C ARG A 129 -3.94 -4.73 -11.67
N LYS A 130 -4.64 -4.36 -12.73
CA LYS A 130 -6.10 -4.44 -12.81
C LYS A 130 -6.60 -5.87 -12.98
#